data_AF-A0A2V9CM54-F1
#
_entry.id   AF-A0A2V9CM54-F1
#
_cell.length_a   1.000
_cell.length_b   1.000
_cell.length_c   1.000
_cell.angle_alpha   90.00
_cell.angle_beta   90.00
_cell.angle_gamma   90.00
#
_symmetry.space_group_name_H-M   'P 1'
#
loop_
_entity.id
_entity.type
_entity.pdbx_description
1 polymer ?
#
loop_
_entity_poly.entity_id
_entity_poly.type
_entity_poly.pdbx_seq_one_letter_code
_entity_poly.pdbx_strand_id
1 'polypeptide(L)'
;MCSASDFLRSYNDLDVGALVLPARQLGPFQQRVFLAGTEIDQNDRPDDQGFASFYFVLGYSASRTQMKVSRAERHIHQQSFHCSTNPVGAGEYLQEGISQADHVLLDFDHKEIVIGGRRVNPPKLQGVSGGGIFHISRRTNQGPLVAIATQNRRNSRLIVGTRIKYFLAMVRELKAQQF
;
A
#
# COMPACT_ATOMS: atom_id res chain seq x y z
N MET A 1 -25.31 1.05 38.29
CA MET A 1 -25.74 0.47 37.00
C MET A 1 -25.20 1.35 35.89
N CYS A 2 -24.04 1.01 35.33
CA CYS A 2 -23.49 1.68 34.15
C CYS A 2 -23.71 0.76 32.95
N SER A 3 -24.30 1.30 31.89
CA SER A 3 -24.64 0.56 30.67
C SER A 3 -23.40 0.06 29.95
N ALA A 4 -23.39 -1.23 29.63
CA ALA A 4 -22.31 -1.95 28.96
C ALA A 4 -22.33 -1.76 27.42
N SER A 5 -22.49 -0.52 26.95
CA SER A 5 -22.56 -0.21 25.51
C SER A 5 -21.33 0.51 24.95
N ASP A 6 -20.38 0.92 25.80
CA ASP A 6 -19.23 1.74 25.39
C ASP A 6 -17.91 0.96 25.26
N PHE A 7 -17.93 -0.37 25.34
CA PHE A 7 -16.70 -1.19 25.43
C PHE A 7 -16.16 -1.78 24.11
N LEU A 8 -16.70 -1.41 22.94
CA LEU A 8 -16.21 -1.90 21.64
C LEU A 8 -16.26 -0.84 20.53
N ARG A 9 -15.70 0.35 20.77
CA ARG A 9 -15.10 1.12 19.66
C ARG A 9 -13.62 0.78 19.62
N SER A 10 -13.29 -0.36 19.01
CA SER A 10 -11.96 -0.52 18.40
C SER A 10 -11.82 0.64 17.42
N TYR A 11 -11.03 1.64 17.78
CA TYR A 11 -10.61 2.66 16.83
C TYR A 11 -9.79 1.95 15.75
N ASN A 12 -10.46 1.48 14.70
CA ASN A 12 -9.80 1.06 13.48
C ASN A 12 -9.13 2.31 12.92
N ASP A 13 -7.82 2.41 13.13
CA ASP A 13 -6.98 3.52 12.69
C ASP A 13 -6.80 3.46 11.16
N LEU A 14 -7.87 3.82 10.45
CA LEU A 14 -7.90 3.90 9.00
C LEU A 14 -7.20 5.17 8.56
N ASP A 15 -5.93 5.04 8.19
CA ASP A 15 -5.16 6.10 7.55
C ASP A 15 -5.53 6.19 6.06
N VAL A 16 -6.53 7.03 5.76
CA VAL A 16 -7.12 7.18 4.42
C VAL A 16 -7.31 8.66 4.12
N GLY A 17 -6.83 9.09 2.95
CA GLY A 17 -7.10 10.41 2.40
C GLY A 17 -7.33 10.32 0.90
N ALA A 18 -8.32 11.06 0.41
CA ALA A 18 -8.60 11.21 -1.02
C ALA A 18 -8.61 12.70 -1.38
N LEU A 19 -7.92 13.06 -2.46
CA LEU A 19 -7.88 14.41 -2.99
C LEU A 19 -8.45 14.42 -4.40
N VAL A 20 -9.51 15.20 -4.60
CA VAL A 20 -10.08 15.42 -5.94
C VAL A 20 -9.22 16.43 -6.68
N LEU A 21 -8.58 16.00 -7.77
CA LEU A 21 -7.82 16.89 -8.64
C LEU A 21 -8.79 17.60 -9.61
N PRO A 22 -8.74 18.95 -9.70
CA PRO A 22 -9.50 19.68 -10.70
C PRO A 22 -9.12 19.24 -12.11
N ALA A 23 -10.07 19.18 -13.05
CA ALA A 23 -9.82 18.74 -14.43
C ALA A 23 -8.66 19.52 -15.11
N ARG A 24 -8.53 20.82 -14.81
CA ARG A 24 -7.41 21.67 -15.28
C ARG A 24 -6.02 21.22 -14.82
N GLN A 25 -5.93 20.45 -13.73
CA GLN A 25 -4.67 19.92 -13.20
C GLN A 25 -4.37 18.50 -13.71
N LEU A 26 -5.25 17.90 -14.52
CA LEU A 26 -5.05 16.56 -15.07
C LEU A 26 -4.14 16.55 -16.32
N GLY A 27 -3.79 17.72 -16.88
CA GLY A 27 -2.93 17.84 -18.06
C GLY A 27 -1.67 16.96 -18.02
N PRO A 28 -0.86 17.00 -16.93
CA PRO A 28 0.32 16.14 -16.78
C PRO A 28 0.04 14.62 -16.78
N PHE A 29 -1.20 14.22 -16.55
CA PHE A 29 -1.64 12.82 -16.50
C PHE A 29 -2.36 12.35 -17.77
N GLN A 30 -2.59 13.23 -18.75
CA GLN A 30 -3.36 12.88 -19.97
C GLN A 30 -2.76 11.73 -20.79
N GLN A 31 -1.44 11.54 -20.72
CA GLN A 31 -0.74 10.45 -21.41
C GLN A 31 -0.40 9.27 -20.50
N ARG A 32 -0.96 9.23 -19.28
CA ARG A 32 -0.69 8.17 -18.30
C ARG A 32 -1.81 7.15 -18.29
N VAL A 33 -1.43 5.92 -18.01
CA VAL A 33 -2.37 4.81 -17.85
C VAL A 33 -2.90 4.86 -16.41
N PHE A 34 -4.21 5.01 -16.28
CA PHE A 34 -4.91 4.84 -15.02
C PHE A 34 -5.39 3.41 -14.89
N LEU A 35 -5.42 2.89 -13.66
CA LEU A 35 -6.02 1.59 -13.39
C LEU A 35 -7.51 1.63 -13.70
N ALA A 36 -7.98 0.70 -14.51
CA ALA A 36 -9.38 0.43 -14.71
C ALA A 36 -10.00 -0.24 -13.48
N GLY A 37 -11.32 -0.21 -13.35
CA GLY A 37 -12.02 -0.86 -12.24
C GLY A 37 -11.74 -2.37 -12.13
N THR A 38 -11.46 -3.05 -13.25
CA THR A 38 -11.07 -4.46 -13.28
C THR A 38 -9.66 -4.72 -12.77
N GLU A 39 -8.83 -3.69 -12.65
CA GLU A 39 -7.46 -3.75 -12.14
C GLU A 39 -7.39 -3.35 -10.66
N ILE A 40 -8.54 -3.18 -10.02
CA ILE A 40 -8.68 -2.87 -8.60
C ILE A 40 -9.60 -3.90 -7.97
N ASP A 41 -9.11 -4.64 -6.98
CA ASP A 41 -9.91 -5.61 -6.24
C ASP A 41 -10.19 -5.10 -4.83
N GLN A 42 -11.41 -4.59 -4.63
CA GLN A 42 -11.90 -4.11 -3.34
C GLN A 42 -12.31 -5.23 -2.38
N ASN A 43 -12.43 -6.47 -2.89
CA ASN A 43 -12.89 -7.64 -2.14
C ASN A 43 -11.75 -8.60 -1.82
N ASP A 44 -10.50 -8.16 -2.03
CA ASP A 44 -9.33 -9.00 -1.86
C ASP A 44 -9.32 -9.72 -0.51
N ARG A 45 -8.97 -11.00 -0.56
CA ARG A 45 -8.80 -11.86 0.61
C ARG A 45 -7.39 -12.42 0.57
N PRO A 46 -6.66 -12.41 1.71
CA PRO A 46 -5.38 -13.11 1.79
C PRO A 46 -5.58 -14.56 1.37
N ASP A 47 -4.68 -15.08 0.54
CA ASP A 47 -4.61 -16.52 0.31
C ASP A 47 -3.96 -17.15 1.55
N ASP A 48 -4.73 -17.96 2.28
CA ASP A 48 -4.26 -18.66 3.48
C ASP A 48 -3.08 -19.60 3.20
N GLN A 49 -2.81 -19.92 1.93
CA GLN A 49 -1.80 -20.91 1.56
C GLN A 49 -0.47 -20.34 1.09
N GLY A 50 -0.33 -19.03 0.82
CA GLY A 50 0.96 -18.36 0.52
C GLY A 50 1.80 -18.88 -0.66
N PHE A 51 1.40 -19.98 -1.31
CA PHE A 51 2.14 -20.62 -2.40
C PHE A 51 1.59 -20.25 -3.78
N ALA A 52 0.31 -19.88 -3.90
CA ALA A 52 -0.31 -19.57 -5.19
C ALA A 52 -0.21 -18.09 -5.57
N SER A 53 0.12 -17.20 -4.63
CA SER A 53 0.22 -15.77 -4.86
C SER A 53 1.33 -15.13 -4.02
N PHE A 54 1.60 -13.85 -4.28
CA PHE A 54 2.46 -12.99 -3.48
C PHE A 54 1.99 -11.54 -3.61
N TYR A 55 2.48 -10.65 -2.76
CA TYR A 55 2.17 -9.23 -2.83
C TYR A 55 3.35 -8.45 -3.41
N PHE A 56 3.04 -7.50 -4.27
CA PHE A 56 3.99 -6.55 -4.83
C PHE A 56 3.66 -5.15 -4.31
N VAL A 57 4.61 -4.56 -3.57
CA VAL A 57 4.48 -3.19 -3.07
C VAL A 57 5.26 -2.28 -4.00
N LEU A 58 4.62 -1.20 -4.46
CA LEU A 58 5.22 -0.18 -5.31
C LEU A 58 5.01 1.20 -4.69
N GLY A 59 6.09 1.96 -4.52
CA GLY A 59 6.00 3.34 -4.04
C GLY A 59 7.27 4.12 -4.37
N TYR A 60 7.42 5.29 -3.76
CA TYR A 60 8.59 6.15 -3.96
C TYR A 60 9.24 6.45 -2.62
N SER A 61 10.45 5.92 -2.40
CA SER A 61 11.18 6.20 -1.17
C SER A 61 11.69 7.64 -1.15
N ALA A 62 11.64 8.28 0.02
CA ALA A 62 12.30 9.55 0.30
C ALA A 62 13.84 9.39 0.52
N SER A 63 14.40 8.21 0.29
CA SER A 63 15.84 7.96 0.44
C SER A 63 16.65 8.81 -0.54
N ARG A 64 17.63 9.56 -0.03
CA ARG A 64 18.58 10.34 -0.84
C ARG A 64 19.39 9.49 -1.82
N THR A 65 19.54 8.19 -1.56
CA THR A 65 20.18 7.25 -2.49
C THR A 65 19.31 6.89 -3.70
N GLN A 66 17.99 7.12 -3.60
CA GLN A 66 17.03 6.90 -4.68
C GLN A 66 16.58 8.21 -5.34
N MET A 67 17.13 9.36 -4.93
CA MET A 67 16.79 10.69 -5.44
C MET A 67 18.05 11.41 -5.90
N LYS A 68 18.22 11.59 -7.21
CA LYS A 68 19.28 12.42 -7.80
C LYS A 68 18.67 13.73 -8.30
N VAL A 69 19.04 14.83 -7.67
CA VAL A 69 18.62 16.17 -8.11
C VAL A 69 19.61 16.68 -9.16
N SER A 70 19.17 16.79 -10.40
CA SER A 70 19.92 17.48 -11.45
C SER A 70 19.64 18.98 -11.35
N ARG A 71 20.56 19.74 -10.74
CA ARG A 71 20.42 21.20 -10.64
C ARG A 71 20.49 21.88 -12.00
N ALA A 72 21.27 21.34 -12.93
CA ALA A 72 21.42 21.86 -14.29
C ALA A 72 20.12 21.74 -15.08
N GLU A 73 19.41 20.62 -14.94
CA GLU A 73 18.15 20.35 -15.63
C GLU A 73 16.90 20.75 -14.82
N ARG A 74 17.07 21.18 -13.57
CA ARG A 74 15.98 21.40 -12.59
C ARG A 74 15.06 20.19 -12.43
N HIS A 75 15.61 18.99 -12.61
CA HIS A 75 14.87 17.74 -12.54
C HIS A 75 15.22 16.93 -11.29
N ILE A 76 14.24 16.22 -10.76
CA ILE A 76 14.41 15.24 -9.69
C ILE A 76 14.24 13.86 -10.31
N HIS A 77 15.33 13.09 -10.37
CA HIS A 77 15.28 11.69 -10.76
C HIS A 77 15.05 10.87 -9.49
N GLN A 78 13.82 10.38 -9.31
CA GLN A 78 13.48 9.50 -8.21
C GLN A 78 13.25 8.07 -8.72
N GLN A 79 13.95 7.10 -8.15
CA GLN A 79 13.73 5.68 -8.43
C GLN A 79 12.53 5.17 -7.61
N SER A 80 11.72 4.31 -8.23
CA SER A 80 10.65 3.64 -7.50
C SER A 80 11.23 2.60 -6.54
N PHE A 81 10.64 2.56 -5.35
CA PHE A 81 10.78 1.42 -4.45
C PHE A 81 9.79 0.35 -4.89
N HIS A 82 10.26 -0.89 -5.02
CA HIS A 82 9.39 -2.03 -5.19
C HIS A 82 9.92 -3.25 -4.43
N CYS A 83 9.01 -4.04 -3.87
CA CYS A 83 9.35 -5.32 -3.26
C CYS A 83 8.24 -6.35 -3.45
N SER A 84 8.65 -7.60 -3.69
CA SER A 84 7.76 -8.76 -3.63
C SER A 84 7.87 -9.40 -2.26
N THR A 85 6.74 -9.70 -1.63
CA THR A 85 6.69 -10.29 -0.29
C THR A 85 5.41 -11.10 -0.07
N ASN A 86 5.32 -11.79 1.06
CA ASN A 86 4.22 -12.65 1.45
C ASN A 86 3.36 -11.99 2.54
N PRO A 87 2.07 -12.34 2.64
CA PRO A 87 1.26 -11.94 3.78
C PRO A 87 1.77 -12.62 5.06
N VAL A 88 1.57 -11.96 6.20
CA VAL A 88 1.78 -12.59 7.51
C VAL A 88 0.58 -13.43 7.93
N GLY A 89 0.79 -14.33 8.90
CA GLY A 89 -0.26 -15.16 9.47
C GLY A 89 -1.25 -14.38 10.34
N ALA A 90 -2.36 -15.03 10.71
CA ALA A 90 -3.38 -14.45 11.57
C ALA A 90 -2.85 -14.11 12.99
N GLY A 91 -1.82 -14.81 13.46
CA GLY A 91 -1.21 -14.56 14.77
C GLY A 91 -0.56 -13.18 14.85
N GLU A 92 0.08 -12.73 13.78
CA GLU A 92 0.73 -11.42 13.68
C GLU A 92 -0.30 -10.28 13.70
N TYR A 93 -1.47 -10.46 13.06
CA TYR A 93 -2.57 -9.48 13.16
C TYR A 93 -3.05 -9.30 14.60
N LEU A 94 -3.20 -10.41 15.34
CA LEU A 94 -3.61 -10.37 16.76
C LEU A 94 -2.54 -9.71 17.64
N GLN A 95 -1.26 -10.01 17.40
CA GLN A 95 -0.14 -9.41 18.13
C GLN A 95 -0.03 -7.89 17.92
N GLU A 96 -0.26 -7.45 16.68
CA GLU A 96 -0.17 -6.03 16.30
C GLU A 96 -1.44 -5.23 16.60
N GLY A 97 -2.53 -5.92 17.00
CA GLY A 97 -3.84 -5.31 17.27
C GLY A 97 -4.51 -4.74 16.02
N ILE A 98 -4.29 -5.34 14.85
CA ILE A 98 -4.74 -4.83 13.56
C ILE A 98 -5.82 -5.75 12.97
N SER A 99 -6.88 -5.15 12.44
CA SER A 99 -7.95 -5.88 11.74
C SER A 99 -7.49 -6.39 10.36
N GLN A 100 -7.47 -7.71 10.18
CA GLN A 100 -7.18 -8.36 8.89
C GLN A 100 -8.22 -8.03 7.80
N ALA A 101 -9.45 -7.73 8.20
CA ALA A 101 -10.49 -7.32 7.27
C ALA A 101 -10.20 -5.95 6.65
N ASP A 102 -9.44 -5.11 7.35
CA ASP A 102 -9.30 -3.69 7.05
C ASP A 102 -7.91 -3.31 6.56
N HIS A 103 -6.93 -4.11 6.93
CA HIS A 103 -5.54 -3.91 6.59
C HIS A 103 -4.94 -5.15 5.92
N VAL A 104 -3.82 -4.92 5.24
CA VAL A 104 -2.90 -5.95 4.79
C VAL A 104 -1.62 -5.78 5.60
N LEU A 105 -1.18 -6.85 6.24
CA LEU A 105 0.15 -6.96 6.84
C LEU A 105 1.01 -7.86 5.98
N LEU A 106 2.16 -7.33 5.58
CA LEU A 106 3.13 -8.00 4.74
C LEU A 106 4.45 -8.11 5.49
N ASP A 107 5.09 -9.27 5.39
CA ASP A 107 6.44 -9.45 5.92
C ASP A 107 7.40 -8.53 5.16
N PHE A 108 8.36 -7.97 5.87
CA PHE A 108 9.39 -7.14 5.27
C PHE A 108 10.71 -7.31 6.01
N ASP A 109 11.44 -8.37 5.65
CA ASP A 109 12.79 -8.56 6.17
C ASP A 109 13.76 -7.52 5.58
N HIS A 110 14.04 -6.48 6.35
CA HIS A 110 15.06 -5.49 6.04
C HIS A 110 16.48 -6.07 5.83
N LYS A 111 16.74 -7.31 6.24
CA LYS A 111 18.04 -7.98 6.13
C LYS A 111 18.15 -8.90 4.91
N GLU A 112 17.05 -9.26 4.25
CA GLU A 112 17.04 -10.23 3.14
C GLU A 112 16.55 -9.64 1.80
N ILE A 113 16.76 -8.34 1.61
CA ILE A 113 16.36 -7.69 0.35
C ILE A 113 17.44 -7.90 -0.71
N VAL A 114 17.09 -8.72 -1.69
CA VAL A 114 17.91 -9.02 -2.87
C VAL A 114 17.42 -8.16 -4.03
N ILE A 115 18.25 -7.21 -4.49
CA ILE A 115 18.00 -6.45 -5.72
C ILE A 115 18.98 -6.95 -6.79
N GLY A 116 18.45 -7.49 -7.89
CA GLY A 116 19.28 -7.99 -9.00
C GLY A 116 20.26 -9.11 -8.62
N GLY A 117 19.88 -9.99 -7.69
CA GLY A 117 20.73 -11.08 -7.21
C GLY A 117 21.79 -10.69 -6.18
N ARG A 118 21.88 -9.41 -5.78
CA ARG A 118 22.79 -8.94 -4.73
C ARG A 118 22.04 -8.52 -3.49
N ARG A 119 22.51 -8.97 -2.32
CA ARG A 119 22.04 -8.51 -1.02
C ARG A 119 22.44 -7.03 -0.88
N VAL A 120 21.45 -6.16 -0.75
CA VAL A 120 21.67 -4.72 -0.60
C VAL A 120 21.01 -4.24 0.68
N ASN A 121 21.57 -3.20 1.29
CA ASN A 121 20.86 -2.49 2.35
C ASN A 121 19.61 -1.86 1.75
N PRO A 122 18.41 -2.20 2.24
CA PRO A 122 17.21 -1.71 1.62
C PRO A 122 17.09 -0.19 1.78
N PRO A 123 16.54 0.49 0.77
CA PRO A 123 16.26 1.91 0.87
C PRO A 123 15.33 2.18 2.06
N LYS A 124 15.44 3.36 2.66
CA LYS A 124 14.56 3.75 3.75
C LYS A 124 13.11 3.73 3.25
N LEU A 125 12.23 2.92 3.84
CA LEU A 125 10.80 2.88 3.48
C LEU A 125 10.02 4.18 3.77
N GLN A 126 10.66 5.19 4.36
CA GLN A 126 10.05 6.49 4.57
C GLN A 126 9.70 7.10 3.20
N GLY A 127 8.45 7.52 3.00
CA GLY A 127 7.93 8.01 1.72
C GLY A 127 7.19 6.96 0.86
N VAL A 128 7.30 5.67 1.18
CA VAL A 128 6.52 4.61 0.49
C VAL A 128 5.03 4.65 0.83
N SER A 129 4.65 5.36 1.91
CA SER A 129 3.26 5.64 2.24
C SER A 129 2.54 6.34 1.08
N GLY A 130 1.33 5.90 0.77
CA GLY A 130 0.60 6.25 -0.46
C GLY A 130 0.93 5.35 -1.66
N GLY A 131 1.90 4.45 -1.54
CA GLY A 131 2.24 3.46 -2.57
C GLY A 131 1.19 2.37 -2.74
N GLY A 132 1.10 1.79 -3.93
CA GLY A 132 0.16 0.71 -4.23
C GLY A 132 0.66 -0.65 -3.75
N ILE A 133 -0.25 -1.47 -3.23
CA ILE A 133 -0.04 -2.88 -2.91
C ILE A 133 -0.89 -3.71 -3.86
N PHE A 134 -0.24 -4.58 -4.62
CA PHE A 134 -0.85 -5.42 -5.65
C PHE A 134 -0.78 -6.88 -5.22
N HIS A 135 -1.88 -7.61 -5.38
CA HIS A 135 -1.92 -9.05 -5.09
C HIS A 135 -1.68 -9.83 -6.38
N ILE A 136 -0.49 -10.42 -6.52
CA ILE A 136 -0.08 -11.12 -7.74
C ILE A 136 -0.37 -12.61 -7.63
N SER A 137 -1.28 -13.10 -8.47
CA SER A 137 -1.53 -14.54 -8.65
C SER A 137 -0.44 -15.14 -9.55
N ARG A 138 0.24 -16.18 -9.07
CA ARG A 138 1.25 -16.91 -9.86
C ARG A 138 0.64 -17.73 -10.99
N ARG A 139 -0.66 -18.06 -10.90
CA ARG A 139 -1.36 -18.87 -11.91
C ARG A 139 -1.85 -18.03 -13.09
N THR A 140 -2.41 -16.86 -12.81
CA THR A 140 -3.02 -16.00 -13.84
C THR A 140 -2.11 -14.85 -14.25
N ASN A 141 -1.00 -14.61 -13.53
CA ASN A 141 -0.12 -13.43 -13.67
C ASN A 141 -0.89 -12.10 -13.60
N GLN A 142 -2.07 -12.10 -13.00
CA GLN A 142 -2.84 -10.90 -12.73
C GLN A 142 -2.42 -10.30 -11.40
N GLY A 143 -2.45 -8.98 -11.33
CA GLY A 143 -2.02 -8.21 -10.16
C GLY A 143 -2.90 -7.01 -9.90
N PRO A 144 -4.16 -7.18 -9.47
CA PRO A 144 -5.00 -6.04 -9.11
C PRO A 144 -4.43 -5.27 -7.91
N LEU A 145 -4.73 -3.97 -7.85
CA LEU A 145 -4.50 -3.14 -6.67
C LEU A 145 -5.50 -3.52 -5.57
N VAL A 146 -4.99 -3.83 -4.38
CA VAL A 146 -5.81 -4.34 -3.26
C VAL A 146 -5.71 -3.49 -2.00
N ALA A 147 -4.62 -2.74 -1.84
CA ALA A 147 -4.39 -1.87 -0.70
C ALA A 147 -3.44 -0.72 -1.05
N ILE A 148 -3.43 0.30 -0.21
CA ILE A 148 -2.43 1.38 -0.23
C ILE A 148 -1.52 1.21 0.98
N ALA A 149 -0.21 1.21 0.78
CA ALA A 149 0.76 1.18 1.86
C ALA A 149 0.62 2.46 2.70
N THR A 150 0.48 2.32 4.01
CA THR A 150 0.30 3.46 4.92
C THR A 150 1.46 3.58 5.89
N GLN A 151 1.90 2.46 6.45
CA GLN A 151 2.91 2.44 7.51
C GLN A 151 3.96 1.36 7.30
N ASN A 152 5.12 1.58 7.92
CA ASN A 152 6.16 0.56 8.06
C ASN A 152 6.50 0.40 9.55
N ARG A 153 6.21 -0.77 10.11
CA ARG A 153 6.55 -1.12 11.50
C ARG A 153 7.90 -1.84 11.50
N ARG A 154 8.98 -1.05 11.61
CA ARG A 154 10.36 -1.56 11.57
C ARG A 154 10.67 -2.60 12.65
N ASN A 155 10.14 -2.41 13.86
CA ASN A 155 10.42 -3.30 14.99
C ASN A 155 9.82 -4.69 14.75
N SER A 156 8.64 -4.74 14.17
CA SER A 156 7.93 -5.97 13.81
C SER A 156 8.27 -6.47 12.40
N ARG A 157 9.08 -5.71 11.64
CA ARG A 157 9.44 -5.99 10.24
C ARG A 157 8.21 -6.12 9.32
N LEU A 158 7.25 -5.22 9.45
CA LEU A 158 5.99 -5.27 8.70
C LEU A 158 5.76 -4.04 7.83
N ILE A 159 5.28 -4.26 6.60
CA ILE A 159 4.58 -3.24 5.83
C ILE A 159 3.09 -3.36 6.14
N VAL A 160 2.47 -2.24 6.50
CA VAL A 160 1.04 -2.13 6.76
C VAL A 160 0.42 -1.35 5.60
N GLY A 161 -0.64 -1.90 5.03
CA GLY A 161 -1.48 -1.19 4.07
C GLY A 161 -2.94 -1.19 4.49
N THR A 162 -3.66 -0.15 4.10
CA THR A 162 -5.12 -0.06 4.25
C THR A 162 -5.79 -0.57 2.98
N ARG A 163 -6.79 -1.45 3.14
CA ARG A 163 -7.52 -2.07 2.02
C ARG A 163 -8.17 -1.02 1.13
N ILE A 164 -8.10 -1.22 -0.20
CA ILE A 164 -8.55 -0.23 -1.19
C ILE A 164 -10.05 0.09 -1.09
N LYS A 165 -10.85 -0.83 -0.53
CA LYS A 165 -12.29 -0.64 -0.27
C LYS A 165 -12.60 0.69 0.44
N TYR A 166 -11.75 1.12 1.37
CA TYR A 166 -11.95 2.35 2.14
C TYR A 166 -11.69 3.61 1.32
N PHE A 167 -10.65 3.61 0.47
CA PHE A 167 -10.37 4.71 -0.45
C PHE A 167 -11.49 4.85 -1.48
N LEU A 168 -12.00 3.74 -2.01
CA LEU A 168 -13.11 3.75 -2.96
C LEU A 168 -14.42 4.26 -2.32
N ALA A 169 -14.69 3.88 -1.08
CA ALA A 169 -15.84 4.40 -0.33
C ALA A 169 -15.75 5.93 -0.19
N MET A 170 -14.62 6.45 0.28
CA MET A 170 -14.40 7.89 0.43
C MET A 170 -14.51 8.64 -0.91
N VAL A 171 -13.95 8.09 -2.00
CA VAL A 171 -14.06 8.70 -3.33
C VAL A 171 -15.52 8.74 -3.81
N ARG A 172 -16.33 7.71 -3.53
CA ARG A 172 -17.75 7.69 -3.88
C ARG A 172 -18.51 8.76 -3.10
N GLU A 173 -18.23 8.92 -1.81
CA GLU A 173 -18.83 9.98 -0.97
C GLU A 173 -18.45 11.37 -1.48
N LEU A 174 -17.18 11.62 -1.78
CA LEU A 174 -16.71 12.90 -2.32
C LEU A 174 -17.37 13.22 -3.67
N LYS A 175 -17.57 12.21 -4.53
CA LYS A 175 -18.30 12.39 -5.78
C LYS A 175 -19.76 12.75 -5.54
N ALA A 176 -20.42 12.11 -4.56
CA ALA A 176 -21.81 12.39 -4.24
C ALA A 176 -22.04 13.79 -3.64
N GLN A 177 -21.01 14.42 -3.07
CA GLN A 177 -21.08 15.78 -2.51
C GLN A 177 -20.79 16.89 -3.54
N GLN A 178 -20.26 16.53 -4.71
CA GLN A 178 -19.94 17.47 -5.79
C GLN A 178 -21.06 17.61 -6.84
N PHE A 179 -22.18 16.91 -6.65
CA PHE A 179 -23.39 16.98 -7.48
C PHE A 179 -24.64 17.17 -6.62
#